data_AF-A0AAW1KFF8-F1
#
_entry.id   AF-A0AAW1KFF8-F1
#
_cell.length_a   1.000
_cell.length_b   1.000
_cell.length_c   1.000
_cell.angle_alpha   90.00
_cell.angle_beta   90.00
_cell.angle_gamma   90.00
#
_symmetry.space_group_name_H-M   'P 1'
#
loop_
_entity.id
_entity.type
_entity.pdbx_description
1 polymer ?
#
loop_
_entity_poly.entity_id
_entity_poly.type
_entity_poly.pdbx_seq_one_letter_code
_entity_poly.pdbx_strand_id
1 'polypeptide(L)'
;MKIKLEEAPQTRQTVDEEWEMIQTDMIKVAEQCLGSKEQRRKEEWFDIDCEQALMERNKAKMELDRNRAQENIQIYNEKRKLAKKICRNKKDDN
;
A
#
# COMPACT_ATOMS: atom_id res chain seq x y z
N MET A 1 44.70 -0.38 -33.48
CA MET A 1 43.83 0.46 -32.63
C MET A 1 43.29 -0.43 -31.52
N LYS A 2 43.61 -0.14 -30.25
CA LYS A 2 43.02 -0.83 -29.10
C LYS A 2 41.82 -0.02 -28.64
N ILE A 3 40.62 -0.58 -28.78
CA ILE A 3 39.40 0.01 -28.25
C ILE A 3 39.47 -0.16 -26.73
N LYS A 4 39.60 0.95 -26.01
CA LYS A 4 39.40 0.95 -24.55
C LYS A 4 37.89 0.83 -24.33
N LEU A 5 37.43 -0.30 -23.81
CA LEU A 5 36.13 -0.30 -23.13
C LEU A 5 36.35 0.46 -21.81
N GLU A 6 35.72 1.61 -21.69
CA GLU A 6 35.53 2.26 -20.40
C GLU A 6 34.57 1.38 -19.60
N GLU A 7 35.10 0.66 -18.62
CA GLU A 7 34.29 0.01 -17.60
C GLU A 7 33.60 1.12 -16.80
N ALA A 8 32.29 1.28 -17.04
CA ALA A 8 31.45 2.12 -16.20
C ALA A 8 31.60 1.67 -14.75
N PRO A 9 31.67 2.61 -13.78
CA PRO A 9 31.80 2.24 -12.37
C PRO A 9 30.60 1.37 -12.00
N GLN A 10 30.88 0.11 -11.70
CA GLN A 10 29.91 -0.86 -11.17
C GLN A 10 29.55 -0.38 -9.75
N THR A 11 28.61 0.56 -9.66
CA THR A 11 27.92 0.84 -8.40
C THR A 11 27.22 -0.46 -8.03
N ARG A 12 27.72 -1.16 -7.00
CA ARG A 12 27.03 -2.31 -6.42
C ARG A 12 25.70 -1.80 -5.86
N GLN A 13 24.67 -1.83 -6.68
CA GLN A 13 23.32 -1.63 -6.22
C GLN A 13 22.98 -2.80 -5.30
N THR A 14 22.29 -2.50 -4.22
CA THR A 14 21.75 -3.54 -3.34
C THR A 14 20.59 -4.24 -4.06
N VAL A 15 20.31 -5.49 -3.69
CA VAL A 15 19.16 -6.24 -4.24
C VAL A 15 17.85 -5.48 -4.05
N ASP A 16 17.72 -4.72 -2.96
CA ASP A 16 16.54 -3.91 -2.68
C ASP A 16 16.40 -2.74 -3.66
N GLU A 17 17.50 -2.07 -4.01
CA GLU A 17 17.53 -0.99 -5.01
C GLU A 17 17.18 -1.51 -6.42
N GLU A 18 17.69 -2.68 -6.79
CA GLU A 18 17.34 -3.33 -8.06
C GLU A 18 15.85 -3.68 -8.12
N TRP A 19 15.29 -4.17 -7.00
CA TRP A 19 13.88 -4.51 -6.92
C TRP A 19 12.98 -3.28 -7.00
N GLU A 20 13.36 -2.19 -6.34
CA GLU A 20 12.65 -0.91 -6.39
C GLU A 20 12.66 -0.32 -7.81
N MET A 21 13.79 -0.41 -8.52
CA MET A 21 13.89 0.00 -9.92
C MET A 21 12.94 -0.80 -10.81
N ILE A 22 12.97 -2.13 -10.73
CA ILE A 22 12.09 -3.00 -11.53
C ILE A 22 10.62 -2.66 -11.27
N GLN A 23 10.25 -2.53 -10.00
CA GLN A 23 8.87 -2.21 -9.62
C GLN A 23 8.44 -0.86 -10.20
N THR A 24 9.29 0.16 -10.11
CA THR A 24 9.01 1.50 -10.62
C THR A 24 8.85 1.49 -12.13
N ASP A 25 9.75 0.82 -12.86
CA ASP A 25 9.70 0.74 -14.32
C ASP A 25 8.46 -0.03 -14.79
N MET A 26 8.11 -1.13 -14.13
CA MET A 26 6.89 -1.89 -14.44
C MET A 26 5.63 -1.04 -14.26
N ILE A 27 5.53 -0.28 -13.16
CA ILE A 27 4.39 0.61 -12.91
C ILE A 27 4.32 1.68 -14.00
N LYS A 28 5.44 2.32 -14.32
CA LYS A 28 5.50 3.38 -15.34
C LYS A 28 5.08 2.87 -16.72
N VAL A 29 5.57 1.71 -17.13
CA VAL A 29 5.17 1.08 -18.40
C VAL A 29 3.68 0.72 -18.38
N ALA A 30 3.18 0.17 -17.28
CA ALA A 30 1.77 -0.13 -17.13
C ALA A 30 0.90 1.13 -17.23
N GLU A 31 1.29 2.23 -16.59
CA GLU A 31 0.59 3.52 -16.69
C GLU A 31 0.61 4.09 -18.11
N GLN A 32 1.74 3.97 -18.82
CA GLN A 32 1.85 4.42 -20.20
C GLN A 32 1.00 3.60 -21.17
N CYS A 33 0.95 2.27 -20.99
CA CYS A 33 0.23 1.38 -21.89
C CYS A 33 -1.27 1.30 -21.59
N LEU A 34 -1.65 1.25 -20.31
CA LEU A 34 -3.02 1.01 -19.85
C LEU A 34 -3.73 2.28 -19.39
N GLY A 35 -2.99 3.36 -19.13
CA GLY A 35 -3.49 4.54 -18.43
C GLY A 35 -3.66 4.29 -16.93
N SER A 36 -3.97 5.35 -16.19
CA SER A 36 -4.38 5.24 -14.79
C SER A 36 -5.90 5.11 -14.70
N LYS A 37 -6.38 4.12 -13.95
CA LYS A 37 -7.78 4.04 -13.56
C LYS A 37 -7.90 4.56 -12.13
N GLU A 38 -8.47 5.75 -11.98
CA GLU A 38 -8.84 6.24 -10.66
C GLU A 38 -9.86 5.26 -10.06
N GLN A 39 -9.48 4.59 -8.96
CA GLN A 39 -10.35 3.64 -8.27
C GLN A 39 -11.42 4.41 -7.51
N ARG A 40 -12.35 5.04 -8.23
CA ARG A 40 -13.51 5.68 -7.62
C ARG A 40 -14.44 4.60 -7.07
N ARG A 41 -14.49 4.47 -5.75
CA ARG A 41 -15.65 3.85 -5.11
C ARG A 41 -16.82 4.81 -5.33
N LYS A 42 -17.80 4.40 -6.14
CA LYS A 42 -18.98 5.20 -6.51
C LYS A 42 -19.99 5.37 -5.36
N GLU A 43 -19.61 4.99 -4.15
CA GLU A 43 -20.52 4.98 -3.02
C GLU A 43 -20.43 6.35 -2.34
N GLU A 44 -21.46 7.18 -2.51
CA GLU A 44 -21.56 8.52 -1.90
C GLU A 44 -21.42 8.48 -0.37
N TRP A 45 -21.74 7.34 0.24
CA TRP A 45 -21.61 7.12 1.67
C TRP A 45 -20.18 6.85 2.13
N PHE A 46 -19.27 6.46 1.23
CA PHE A 46 -17.90 6.09 1.59
C PHE A 46 -16.98 7.32 1.51
N ASP A 47 -16.64 7.86 2.67
CA ASP A 47 -15.87 9.09 2.79
C ASP A 47 -14.48 8.89 3.43
N ILE A 48 -13.79 10.00 3.68
CA ILE A 48 -12.44 10.05 4.25
C ILE A 48 -12.38 9.34 5.62
N ASP A 49 -13.44 9.43 6.43
CA ASP A 49 -13.51 8.78 7.74
C ASP A 49 -13.49 7.24 7.58
N CYS A 50 -14.21 6.72 6.58
CA CYS A 50 -14.21 5.30 6.24
C CYS A 50 -12.82 4.82 5.78
N GLU A 51 -12.17 5.61 4.92
CA GLU A 51 -10.83 5.31 4.42
C GLU A 51 -9.80 5.27 5.54
N GLN A 52 -9.76 6.31 6.38
CA GLN A 52 -8.83 6.40 7.49
C GLN A 52 -9.03 5.25 8.49
N ALA A 53 -10.28 4.91 8.82
CA ALA A 53 -10.55 3.80 9.72
C ALA A 53 -10.11 2.43 9.15
N LEU A 54 -10.22 2.23 7.84
CA LEU A 54 -9.73 1.03 7.17
C LEU A 54 -8.21 0.98 7.09
N MET A 55 -7.54 2.11 6.84
CA MET A 55 -6.08 2.21 6.87
C MET A 55 -5.53 1.84 8.25
N GLU A 56 -6.11 2.39 9.31
CA GLU A 56 -5.75 2.10 10.70
C GLU A 56 -5.94 0.61 11.05
N ARG A 57 -7.05 0.01 10.60
CA ARG A 57 -7.29 -1.44 10.74
C ARG A 57 -6.22 -2.25 10.02
N ASN A 58 -5.84 -1.86 8.80
CA ASN A 58 -4.84 -2.57 8.01
C ASN A 58 -3.45 -2.46 8.65
N LYS A 59 -3.09 -1.28 9.18
CA LYS A 59 -1.85 -1.09 9.95
C LYS A 59 -1.81 -2.02 11.18
N ALA A 60 -2.87 -2.07 11.96
CA ALA A 60 -2.97 -2.99 13.10
C ALA A 60 -2.91 -4.47 12.68
N LYS A 61 -3.46 -4.81 11.50
CA LYS A 61 -3.37 -6.17 10.94
C LYS A 61 -1.93 -6.53 10.58
N MET A 62 -1.18 -5.62 9.95
CA MET A 62 0.23 -5.83 9.64
C MET A 62 1.05 -6.06 10.92
N GLU A 63 0.83 -5.27 11.97
CA GLU A 63 1.51 -5.49 13.26
C GLU A 63 1.13 -6.82 13.91
N LEU A 64 -0.14 -7.22 13.84
CA LEU A 64 -0.59 -8.52 14.32
C LEU A 64 0.06 -9.70 13.56
N ASP A 65 0.23 -9.55 12.24
CA ASP A 65 0.86 -10.57 11.39
C ASP A 65 2.37 -10.67 11.62
N ARG A 66 3.02 -9.54 11.94
CA ARG A 66 4.43 -9.51 12.36
C ARG A 66 4.64 -10.15 13.73
N ASN A 67 3.78 -9.81 14.71
CA ASN A 67 3.88 -10.30 16.07
C ASN A 67 2.48 -10.55 16.66
N ARG A 68 2.20 -11.80 16.99
CA ARG A 68 0.90 -12.23 17.50
C ARG A 68 0.76 -12.10 19.03
N ALA A 69 1.27 -11.00 19.58
CA ALA A 69 1.11 -10.63 20.98
C ALA A 69 -0.35 -10.34 21.33
N GLN A 70 -0.72 -10.53 22.60
CA GLN A 70 -2.11 -10.36 23.03
C GLN A 70 -2.59 -8.90 22.93
N GLU A 71 -1.68 -7.95 23.16
CA GLU A 71 -1.91 -6.53 22.91
C GLU A 71 -2.24 -6.26 21.44
N ASN A 72 -1.46 -6.81 20.49
CA ASN A 72 -1.70 -6.63 19.06
C ASN A 72 -3.03 -7.24 18.61
N ILE A 73 -3.42 -8.38 19.21
CA ILE A 73 -4.74 -8.99 18.99
C ILE A 73 -5.84 -8.02 19.45
N GLN A 74 -5.70 -7.42 20.63
CA GLN A 74 -6.67 -6.47 21.17
C GLN A 74 -6.76 -5.21 20.30
N ILE A 75 -5.62 -4.60 19.96
CA ILE A 75 -5.55 -3.41 19.09
C ILE A 75 -6.24 -3.69 17.74
N TYR A 76 -5.91 -4.80 17.09
CA TYR A 76 -6.55 -5.17 15.82
C TYR A 76 -8.06 -5.34 15.97
N ASN A 77 -8.52 -6.01 17.04
CA ASN A 77 -9.95 -6.22 17.28
C ASN A 77 -10.70 -4.90 17.51
N GLU A 78 -10.11 -3.97 18.25
CA GLU A 78 -10.67 -2.63 18.48
C GLU A 78 -10.78 -1.84 17.17
N LYS A 79 -9.68 -1.75 16.40
CA LYS A 79 -9.67 -1.06 15.10
C LYS A 79 -10.61 -1.71 14.10
N ARG A 80 -10.73 -3.04 14.08
CA ARG A 80 -11.70 -3.77 13.24
C ARG A 80 -13.14 -3.43 13.60
N LYS A 81 -13.48 -3.38 14.89
CA LYS A 81 -14.83 -3.00 15.36
C LYS A 81 -15.14 -1.55 15.00
N LEU A 82 -14.20 -0.64 15.24
CA LEU A 82 -14.34 0.78 14.95
C LEU A 82 -14.56 1.03 13.46
N ALA A 83 -13.73 0.46 12.58
CA ALA A 83 -13.87 0.59 11.14
C ALA A 83 -15.23 0.07 10.65
N LYS A 84 -15.67 -1.09 11.16
CA LYS A 84 -17.00 -1.63 10.84
C LYS A 84 -18.13 -0.70 11.27
N LYS A 85 -18.02 -0.08 12.46
CA LYS A 85 -19.01 0.86 12.98
C LYS A 85 -19.07 2.13 12.12
N ILE A 86 -17.93 2.74 11.83
CA ILE A 86 -17.85 3.98 11.03
C ILE A 86 -18.45 3.75 9.64
N CYS A 87 -17.98 2.72 8.92
CA CYS A 87 -18.49 2.42 7.58
C CYS A 87 -20.00 2.12 7.58
N ARG A 88 -20.49 1.40 8.61
CA ARG A 88 -21.91 1.08 8.71
C ARG A 88 -22.75 2.33 8.99
N ASN A 89 -22.33 3.18 9.93
CA ASN A 89 -23.05 4.41 10.24
C ASN A 89 -23.13 5.31 9.01
N LYS A 90 -22.01 5.53 8.31
CA LYS A 90 -22.00 6.35 7.10
C LYS A 90 -22.89 5.79 6.00
N LYS A 91 -22.94 4.46 5.88
CA LYS A 91 -23.85 3.77 4.94
C LYS A 91 -25.32 3.89 5.34
N ASP A 92 -25.63 3.83 6.63
CA ASP A 92 -27.00 3.90 7.15
C ASP A 92 -27.52 5.36 7.18
N ASP A 93 -26.63 6.35 7.27
CA ASP A 93 -26.93 7.79 7.27
C ASP A 93 -27.19 8.39 5.87
N ASN A 94 -26.94 7.64 4.79
CA ASN A 94 -27.10 8.07 3.39
C ASN A 94 -28.21 7.27 2.68
#